data_AF-A0AAE4TSJ1-F1
#
_entry.id   AF-A0AAE4TSJ1-F1
#
_cell.length_a   1.000
_cell.length_b   1.000
_cell.length_c   1.000
_cell.angle_alpha   90.00
_cell.angle_beta   90.00
_cell.angle_gamma   90.00
#
_symmetry.space_group_name_H-M   'P 1'
#
loop_
_entity.id
_entity.type
_entity.pdbx_description
1 polymer ?
#
loop_
_entity_poly.entity_id
_entity_poly.type
_entity_poly.pdbx_seq_one_letter_code
_entity_poly.pdbx_strand_id
1 'polypeptide(L)'
;MFNIDMLFLEWMTSLEGSVLTAFLKLVSIIANETLYLIVISISYWCVSKRKAFHMIVMLCFSGYIGIMVKEFMKIPRPYTYDGIEALYEKLAAGYSFPSTHVQLSTTFWGSFMILCKKRIVWIIGIIFIILVAISRLYLRVHWLSDIIGAVLFSVIVVYLYTKVTMGLSNRKFILLQRIILAVSLIMYVMTSQVDNLKLLGVLTGSTIGIMLENHFINMNESNDFKMQVIKTVLGLSIMLIMQFILKKVIPDMYYLRYAVTGITITFLCPLMFHMLRLKKCE
;
A
#
# COMPACT_ATOMS: atom_id res chain seq x y z
N MET A 1 27.75 -10.82 -6.75
CA MET A 1 26.43 -11.41 -6.46
C MET A 1 26.65 -12.51 -5.44
N PHE A 2 25.86 -12.58 -4.36
CA PHE A 2 26.14 -13.53 -3.28
C PHE A 2 25.89 -14.96 -3.76
N ASN A 3 26.79 -15.90 -3.46
CA ASN A 3 26.61 -17.33 -3.78
C ASN A 3 25.25 -17.86 -3.31
N ILE A 4 24.72 -17.33 -2.20
CA ILE A 4 23.43 -17.74 -1.65
C ILE A 4 22.22 -17.36 -2.55
N ASP A 5 22.29 -16.23 -3.26
CA ASP A 5 21.20 -15.78 -4.14
C ASP A 5 21.03 -16.74 -5.32
N MET A 6 22.13 -17.21 -5.90
CA MET A 6 22.13 -18.18 -6.99
C MET A 6 21.69 -19.57 -6.51
N LEU A 7 22.24 -20.05 -5.39
CA LEU A 7 21.84 -21.35 -4.81
C LEU A 7 20.33 -21.41 -4.52
N PHE A 8 19.77 -20.31 -4.00
CA PHE A 8 18.33 -20.25 -3.72
C PHE A 8 17.49 -20.24 -4.99
N LEU A 9 17.95 -19.55 -6.04
CA LEU A 9 17.28 -19.51 -7.34
C LEU A 9 17.25 -20.90 -8.01
N GLU A 10 18.37 -21.61 -7.97
CA GLU A 10 18.48 -22.99 -8.47
C GLU A 10 17.56 -23.93 -7.70
N TRP A 11 17.54 -23.82 -6.36
CA TRP A 11 16.63 -24.61 -5.53
C TRP A 11 15.16 -24.32 -5.87
N MET A 12 14.76 -23.06 -6.02
CA MET A 12 13.39 -22.70 -6.44
C MET A 12 13.03 -23.27 -7.81
N THR A 13 13.98 -23.26 -8.75
CA THR A 13 13.82 -23.84 -10.09
C THR A 13 13.55 -25.34 -10.05
N SER A 14 14.16 -26.06 -9.10
CA SER A 14 13.93 -27.51 -8.93
C SER A 14 12.50 -27.86 -8.49
N LEU A 15 11.76 -26.88 -7.94
CA LEU A 15 10.38 -27.04 -7.48
C LEU A 15 9.34 -26.66 -8.55
N GLU A 16 9.76 -26.44 -9.80
CA GLU A 16 8.88 -25.95 -10.85
C GLU A 16 7.77 -26.94 -11.23
N GLY A 17 6.55 -26.41 -11.35
CA GLY A 17 5.36 -27.17 -11.71
C GLY A 17 4.21 -26.25 -12.08
N SER A 18 3.35 -26.69 -13.00
CA SER A 18 2.28 -25.85 -13.57
C SER A 18 1.30 -25.33 -12.51
N VAL A 19 0.88 -26.18 -11.58
CA VAL A 19 -0.04 -25.83 -10.48
C VAL A 19 0.58 -24.81 -9.52
N LEU A 20 1.81 -25.07 -9.06
CA LEU A 20 2.51 -24.17 -8.14
C LEU A 20 2.79 -22.81 -8.81
N THR A 21 3.17 -22.83 -10.10
CA THR A 21 3.37 -21.61 -10.89
C THR A 21 2.09 -20.79 -10.99
N ALA A 22 0.96 -21.41 -11.30
CA ALA A 22 -0.34 -20.72 -11.38
C ALA A 22 -0.73 -20.11 -10.02
N PHE A 23 -0.54 -20.85 -8.93
CA PHE A 23 -0.81 -20.38 -7.58
C PHE A 23 0.07 -19.18 -7.20
N LEU A 24 1.39 -19.26 -7.41
CA LEU A 24 2.30 -18.17 -7.04
C LEU A 24 2.15 -16.94 -7.95
N LYS A 25 1.74 -17.10 -9.20
CA LYS A 25 1.29 -15.99 -10.06
C LYS A 25 0.07 -15.30 -9.47
N LEU A 26 -0.94 -16.06 -9.04
CA LEU A 26 -2.14 -15.52 -8.40
C LEU A 26 -1.79 -14.73 -7.13
N VAL A 27 -0.90 -15.27 -6.29
CA VAL A 27 -0.39 -14.57 -5.10
C VAL A 27 0.22 -13.22 -5.49
N SER A 28 1.06 -13.18 -6.53
CA SER A 28 1.66 -11.92 -7.01
C SER A 28 0.60 -10.92 -7.51
N ILE A 29 -0.42 -11.40 -8.23
CA ILE A 29 -1.51 -10.55 -8.74
C ILE A 29 -2.30 -9.92 -7.59
N ILE A 30 -2.61 -10.71 -6.56
CA ILE A 30 -3.38 -10.25 -5.39
C ILE A 30 -2.54 -9.27 -4.55
N ALA A 31 -1.23 -9.49 -4.45
CA ALA A 31 -0.30 -8.66 -3.69
C ALA A 31 0.04 -7.33 -4.39
N ASN A 32 -1.00 -6.53 -4.65
CA ASN A 32 -0.91 -5.25 -5.33
C ASN A 32 -1.39 -4.09 -4.45
N GLU A 33 -1.03 -2.87 -4.86
CA GLU A 33 -1.38 -1.62 -4.17
C GLU A 33 -2.90 -1.41 -4.04
N THR A 34 -3.67 -1.89 -5.01
CA THR A 34 -5.14 -1.74 -5.04
C THR A 34 -5.77 -2.48 -3.87
N LEU A 35 -5.31 -3.71 -3.58
CA LEU A 35 -5.79 -4.47 -2.42
C LEU A 35 -5.54 -3.71 -1.12
N TYR A 36 -4.33 -3.19 -0.91
CA TYR A 36 -4.01 -2.44 0.30
C TYR A 36 -4.85 -1.18 0.43
N LEU A 37 -5.07 -0.45 -0.66
CA LEU A 37 -5.90 0.74 -0.67
C LEU A 37 -7.37 0.41 -0.35
N ILE A 38 -7.90 -0.69 -0.88
CA ILE A 38 -9.26 -1.17 -0.55
C ILE A 38 -9.38 -1.45 0.96
N VAL A 39 -8.45 -2.20 1.54
CA VAL A 39 -8.52 -2.54 2.97
C VAL A 39 -8.33 -1.31 3.86
N ILE A 40 -7.45 -0.37 3.48
CA ILE A 40 -7.29 0.92 4.16
C ILE A 40 -8.59 1.73 4.08
N SER A 41 -9.24 1.76 2.93
CA SER A 41 -10.50 2.50 2.72
C SER A 41 -11.62 1.95 3.59
N ILE A 42 -11.79 0.63 3.62
CA ILE A 42 -12.76 -0.04 4.51
C ILE A 42 -12.43 0.25 5.97
N SER A 43 -11.15 0.19 6.35
CA SER A 43 -10.71 0.51 7.71
C SER A 43 -10.99 1.97 8.08
N TYR A 44 -10.87 2.89 7.13
CA TYR A 44 -11.17 4.31 7.31
C TYR A 44 -12.67 4.53 7.54
N TRP A 45 -13.54 3.90 6.74
CA TRP A 45 -14.99 4.09 6.84
C TRP A 45 -15.66 3.36 8.00
N CYS A 46 -15.16 2.18 8.38
CA CYS A 46 -15.87 1.24 9.26
C CYS A 46 -15.16 0.92 10.58
N VAL A 47 -13.87 1.26 10.73
CA VAL A 47 -13.08 0.83 11.90
C VAL A 47 -12.50 2.02 12.66
N SER A 48 -11.61 2.78 12.04
CA SER A 48 -10.98 3.94 12.68
C SER A 48 -10.27 4.81 11.64
N LYS A 49 -10.72 6.05 11.50
CA LYS A 49 -10.08 7.05 10.62
C LYS A 49 -8.61 7.23 10.95
N ARG A 50 -8.29 7.27 12.26
CA ARG A 50 -6.94 7.46 12.76
C ARG A 50 -6.00 6.30 12.43
N LYS A 51 -6.45 5.05 12.61
CA LYS A 51 -5.63 3.87 12.26
C LYS A 51 -5.39 3.79 10.76
N ALA A 52 -6.43 3.99 9.95
CA ALA A 52 -6.30 3.98 8.50
C ALA A 52 -5.35 5.09 7.99
N PHE A 53 -5.38 6.28 8.61
CA PHE A 53 -4.41 7.33 8.31
C PHE A 53 -2.97 6.90 8.61
N HIS A 54 -2.71 6.28 9.76
CA HIS A 54 -1.37 5.76 10.06
C HIS A 54 -0.92 4.70 9.04
N MET A 55 -1.83 3.81 8.61
CA MET A 55 -1.53 2.79 7.58
C MET A 55 -1.16 3.41 6.24
N ILE A 56 -1.94 4.39 5.74
CA ILE A 56 -1.65 5.00 4.44
C ILE A 56 -0.35 5.79 4.44
N VAL A 57 -0.04 6.48 5.55
CA VAL A 57 1.22 7.23 5.69
C VAL A 57 2.42 6.29 5.68
N MET A 58 2.39 5.21 6.46
CA MET A 58 3.48 4.22 6.46
C MET A 58 3.66 3.57 5.10
N LEU A 59 2.56 3.18 4.44
CA LEU A 59 2.58 2.55 3.12
C LEU A 59 3.21 3.47 2.06
N CYS A 60 2.74 4.71 1.97
CA CYS A 60 3.23 5.68 0.98
C CYS A 60 4.67 6.09 1.25
N PHE A 61 5.03 6.33 2.51
CA PHE A 61 6.40 6.68 2.89
C PHE A 61 7.37 5.53 2.60
N SER A 62 7.02 4.31 3.01
CA SER A 62 7.83 3.11 2.71
C SER A 62 8.01 2.96 1.21
N GLY A 63 6.92 2.93 0.43
CA GLY A 63 6.97 2.79 -1.02
C GLY A 63 7.84 3.85 -1.70
N TYR A 64 7.70 5.11 -1.29
CA TYR A 64 8.48 6.21 -1.85
C TYR A 64 10.00 6.01 -1.64
N ILE A 65 10.41 5.72 -0.40
CA ILE A 65 11.82 5.47 -0.10
C ILE A 65 12.30 4.19 -0.81
N GLY A 66 11.46 3.17 -0.92
CA GLY A 66 11.78 1.95 -1.67
C GLY A 66 12.14 2.22 -3.13
N ILE A 67 11.38 3.10 -3.79
CA ILE A 67 11.65 3.52 -5.17
C ILE A 67 12.94 4.36 -5.24
N MET A 68 13.19 5.26 -4.29
CA MET A 68 14.45 6.01 -4.25
C MET A 68 15.66 5.08 -4.09
N VAL A 69 15.60 4.13 -3.16
CA VAL A 69 16.66 3.14 -2.94
C VAL A 69 16.87 2.32 -4.21
N LYS A 70 15.78 1.96 -4.90
CA LYS A 70 15.84 1.23 -6.16
C LYS A 70 16.61 1.97 -7.25
N GLU A 71 16.32 3.26 -7.43
CA GLU A 71 17.01 4.12 -8.38
C GLU A 71 18.47 4.41 -8.00
N PHE A 72 18.78 4.36 -6.71
CA PHE A 72 20.15 4.52 -6.21
C PHE A 72 20.99 3.25 -6.41
N MET A 73 20.46 2.08 -6.04
CA MET A 73 21.18 0.81 -6.03
C MET A 73 21.33 0.19 -7.42
N LYS A 74 20.33 0.38 -8.29
CA LYS A 74 20.33 -0.07 -9.70
C LYS A 74 20.68 -1.55 -9.92
N ILE A 75 20.32 -2.41 -8.97
CA ILE A 75 20.66 -3.84 -9.04
C ILE A 75 19.82 -4.53 -10.14
N PRO A 76 20.45 -5.26 -11.09
CA PRO A 76 19.72 -5.99 -12.13
C PRO A 76 18.97 -7.19 -11.56
N ARG A 77 17.88 -7.59 -12.21
CA ARG A 77 17.02 -8.72 -11.80
C ARG A 77 17.59 -10.07 -12.25
N PRO A 78 17.15 -11.21 -11.69
CA PRO A 78 17.63 -12.53 -12.12
C PRO A 78 17.47 -12.79 -13.61
N TYR A 79 16.30 -12.50 -14.16
CA TYR A 79 16.00 -12.77 -15.58
C TYR A 79 16.78 -11.91 -16.59
N THR A 80 17.59 -10.93 -16.14
CA THR A 80 18.46 -10.17 -17.05
C THR A 80 19.80 -10.86 -17.28
N TYR A 81 20.06 -11.97 -16.60
CA TYR A 81 21.25 -12.80 -16.79
C TYR A 81 20.92 -13.99 -17.70
N ASP A 82 21.91 -14.42 -18.48
CA ASP A 82 21.74 -15.52 -19.44
C ASP A 82 21.34 -16.83 -18.75
N GLY A 83 20.40 -17.55 -19.38
CA GLY A 83 19.90 -18.83 -18.88
C GLY A 83 18.81 -18.73 -17.81
N ILE A 84 18.40 -17.53 -17.38
CA ILE A 84 17.32 -17.32 -16.41
C ILE A 84 16.10 -16.71 -17.09
N GLU A 85 15.00 -17.46 -17.15
CA GLU A 85 13.74 -16.94 -17.68
C GLU A 85 12.73 -16.62 -16.55
N ALA A 86 12.24 -15.37 -16.54
CA ALA A 86 11.13 -14.98 -15.68
C ALA A 86 9.83 -15.68 -16.06
N LEU A 87 9.15 -16.25 -15.07
CA LEU A 87 7.87 -16.94 -15.26
C LEU A 87 6.67 -15.97 -15.36
N TYR A 88 6.84 -14.72 -14.93
CA TYR A 88 5.79 -13.70 -14.85
C TYR A 88 6.41 -12.29 -14.84
N GLU A 89 5.65 -11.28 -15.26
CA GLU A 89 6.02 -9.85 -15.15
C GLU A 89 7.32 -9.39 -15.85
N LYS A 90 7.65 -9.94 -17.03
CA LYS A 90 8.79 -9.46 -17.86
C LYS A 90 8.74 -7.95 -18.19
N LEU A 91 7.54 -7.35 -18.22
CA LEU A 91 7.31 -5.95 -18.63
C LEU A 91 7.71 -4.90 -17.58
N ALA A 92 8.08 -5.29 -16.35
CA ALA A 92 8.54 -4.37 -15.33
C ALA A 92 10.04 -4.06 -15.54
N ALA A 93 10.37 -3.23 -16.51
CA ALA A 93 11.72 -2.72 -16.80
C ALA A 93 12.25 -1.81 -15.66
N GLY A 94 12.53 -2.39 -14.49
CA GLY A 94 13.06 -1.69 -13.33
C GLY A 94 13.95 -2.58 -12.47
N TYR A 95 14.72 -1.96 -11.58
CA TYR A 95 15.74 -2.64 -10.77
C TYR A 95 15.14 -3.60 -9.73
N SER A 96 15.95 -4.53 -9.23
CA SER A 96 15.54 -5.63 -8.36
C SER A 96 15.36 -5.18 -6.91
N PHE A 97 16.35 -4.48 -6.37
CA PHE A 97 16.44 -4.18 -4.94
C PHE A 97 15.81 -2.83 -4.58
N PRO A 98 15.04 -2.73 -3.49
CA PRO A 98 14.35 -3.82 -2.80
C PRO A 98 13.12 -4.30 -3.60
N SER A 99 12.57 -5.46 -3.21
CA SER A 99 11.32 -5.96 -3.78
C SER A 99 10.11 -5.12 -3.34
N THR A 100 9.51 -4.37 -4.28
CA THR A 100 8.36 -3.49 -4.01
C THR A 100 7.15 -4.25 -3.45
N HIS A 101 6.81 -5.42 -4.02
CA HIS A 101 5.67 -6.23 -3.54
C HIS A 101 5.86 -6.70 -2.10
N VAL A 102 7.05 -7.19 -1.76
CA VAL A 102 7.37 -7.63 -0.39
C VAL A 102 7.40 -6.44 0.55
N GLN A 103 7.98 -5.32 0.13
CA GLN A 103 8.08 -4.11 0.94
C GLN A 103 6.69 -3.54 1.29
N LEU A 104 5.82 -3.36 0.29
CA LEU A 104 4.47 -2.87 0.49
C LEU A 104 3.63 -3.88 1.30
N SER A 105 3.73 -5.17 1.01
CA SER A 105 3.09 -6.23 1.81
C SER A 105 3.50 -6.15 3.28
N THR A 106 4.80 -6.07 3.55
CA THR A 106 5.35 -6.07 4.91
C THR A 106 4.96 -4.80 5.64
N THR A 107 4.97 -3.64 4.97
CA THR A 107 4.56 -2.37 5.55
C THR A 107 3.05 -2.36 5.86
N PHE A 108 2.22 -2.82 4.92
CA PHE A 108 0.77 -2.88 5.10
C PHE A 108 0.38 -3.84 6.22
N TRP A 109 0.79 -5.11 6.14
CA TRP A 109 0.43 -6.10 7.16
C TRP A 109 1.11 -5.79 8.49
N GLY A 110 2.35 -5.35 8.49
CA GLY A 110 3.08 -4.90 9.69
C GLY A 110 2.33 -3.79 10.44
N SER A 111 1.92 -2.75 9.72
CA SER A 111 1.13 -1.67 10.32
C SER A 111 -0.23 -2.17 10.80
N PHE A 112 -0.93 -3.01 10.03
CA PHE A 112 -2.25 -3.52 10.41
C PHE A 112 -2.19 -4.39 11.68
N MET A 113 -1.18 -5.26 11.78
CA MET A 113 -0.91 -6.10 12.95
C MET A 113 -0.73 -5.27 14.23
N ILE A 114 0.10 -4.23 14.17
CA ILE A 114 0.42 -3.38 15.32
C ILE A 114 -0.77 -2.48 15.71
N LEU A 115 -1.54 -1.99 14.75
CA LEU A 115 -2.67 -1.09 14.99
C LEU A 115 -3.94 -1.82 15.45
N CYS A 116 -4.18 -3.05 14.97
CA CYS A 116 -5.35 -3.84 15.34
C CYS A 116 -5.12 -4.73 16.56
N LYS A 117 -3.90 -5.23 16.76
CA LYS A 117 -3.53 -6.10 17.90
C LYS A 117 -4.43 -7.34 18.05
N LYS A 118 -4.97 -7.86 16.95
CA LYS A 118 -5.79 -9.08 16.92
C LYS A 118 -4.96 -10.25 16.42
N ARG A 119 -4.96 -11.38 17.14
CA ARG A 119 -4.18 -12.59 16.80
C ARG A 119 -4.42 -13.07 15.37
N ILE A 120 -5.66 -13.02 14.89
CA ILE A 120 -6.01 -13.43 13.53
C ILE A 120 -5.34 -12.55 12.45
N VAL A 121 -5.23 -11.24 12.69
CA VAL A 121 -4.54 -10.30 11.76
C VAL A 121 -3.05 -10.61 11.71
N TRP A 122 -2.45 -11.03 12.83
CA TRP A 122 -1.06 -11.47 12.88
C TRP A 122 -0.80 -12.72 12.05
N ILE A 123 -1.64 -13.74 12.24
CA ILE A 123 -1.53 -15.01 11.50
C ILE A 123 -1.66 -14.77 10.00
N ILE A 124 -2.73 -14.08 9.58
CA ILE A 124 -2.98 -13.79 8.16
C ILE A 124 -1.85 -12.94 7.58
N GLY A 125 -1.42 -11.90 8.29
CA GLY A 125 -0.38 -10.98 7.82
C GLY A 125 0.96 -11.67 7.61
N ILE A 126 1.42 -12.48 8.56
CA ILE A 126 2.69 -13.22 8.44
C ILE A 126 2.63 -14.21 7.28
N ILE A 127 1.56 -15.00 7.18
CA ILE A 127 1.37 -15.95 6.08
C ILE A 127 1.41 -15.23 4.74
N PHE A 128 0.69 -14.11 4.62
CA PHE A 128 0.63 -13.37 3.36
C PHE A 128 2.00 -12.78 2.97
N ILE A 129 2.75 -12.22 3.91
CA ILE A 129 4.11 -11.71 3.64
C ILE A 129 5.02 -12.83 3.14
N ILE A 130 4.98 -14.01 3.78
CA ILE A 130 5.78 -15.17 3.37
C ILE A 130 5.37 -15.66 1.97
N LEU A 131 4.07 -15.77 1.69
CA LEU A 131 3.58 -16.17 0.37
C LEU A 131 4.03 -15.21 -0.74
N VAL A 132 3.98 -13.90 -0.48
CA VAL A 132 4.47 -12.91 -1.44
C VAL A 132 5.97 -13.01 -1.64
N ALA A 133 6.75 -13.18 -0.57
CA ALA A 133 8.20 -13.38 -0.65
C ALA A 133 8.55 -14.60 -1.52
N ILE A 134 7.93 -15.75 -1.25
CA ILE A 134 8.12 -16.98 -2.03
C ILE A 134 7.71 -16.77 -3.48
N SER A 135 6.57 -16.13 -3.74
CA SER A 135 6.10 -15.84 -5.09
C SER A 135 7.14 -15.04 -5.89
N ARG A 136 7.74 -13.99 -5.31
CA ARG A 136 8.74 -13.16 -6.02
C ARG A 136 10.04 -13.89 -6.32
N LEU A 137 10.46 -14.81 -5.45
CA LEU A 137 11.65 -15.63 -5.64
C LEU A 137 11.40 -16.72 -6.69
N TYR A 138 10.28 -17.44 -6.55
CA TYR A 138 9.88 -18.51 -7.47
C TYR A 138 9.66 -18.00 -8.90
N LEU A 139 9.07 -16.82 -9.06
CA LEU A 139 8.85 -16.22 -10.38
C LEU A 139 10.15 -15.65 -11.01
N ARG A 140 11.29 -15.76 -10.32
CA ARG A 140 12.64 -15.36 -10.78
C ARG A 140 12.76 -13.88 -11.12
N VAL A 141 11.98 -13.05 -10.43
CA VAL A 141 11.95 -11.59 -10.63
C VAL A 141 12.73 -10.84 -9.56
N HIS A 142 13.16 -11.51 -8.49
CA HIS A 142 13.93 -10.94 -7.39
C HIS A 142 14.94 -11.94 -6.81
N TRP A 143 16.00 -11.40 -6.23
CA TRP A 143 16.99 -12.13 -5.43
C TRP A 143 16.53 -12.32 -3.99
N LEU A 144 17.11 -13.28 -3.27
CA LEU A 144 16.82 -13.47 -1.84
C LEU A 144 17.22 -12.23 -1.03
N SER A 145 18.34 -11.61 -1.38
CA SER A 145 18.79 -10.33 -0.82
C SER A 145 17.77 -9.19 -1.00
N ASP A 146 17.07 -9.11 -2.14
CA ASP A 146 15.98 -8.12 -2.37
C ASP A 146 14.83 -8.26 -1.38
N ILE A 147 14.48 -9.50 -1.04
CA ILE A 147 13.38 -9.86 -0.14
C ILE A 147 13.76 -9.53 1.30
N ILE A 148 14.95 -9.93 1.73
CA ILE A 148 15.47 -9.64 3.08
C ILE A 148 15.56 -8.13 3.29
N GLY A 149 16.13 -7.40 2.32
CA GLY A 149 16.22 -5.94 2.37
C GLY A 149 14.84 -5.28 2.46
N ALA A 150 13.87 -5.73 1.65
CA ALA A 150 12.51 -5.22 1.67
C ALA A 150 11.81 -5.42 3.02
N VAL A 151 11.94 -6.60 3.63
CA VAL A 151 11.35 -6.92 4.93
C VAL A 151 11.99 -6.07 6.04
N LEU A 152 13.33 -6.06 6.12
CA LEU A 152 14.06 -5.32 7.15
C LEU A 152 13.74 -3.83 7.08
N PHE A 153 13.79 -3.24 5.88
CA PHE A 153 13.45 -1.85 5.67
C PHE A 153 12.03 -1.52 6.13
N SER A 154 11.05 -2.34 5.73
CA SER A 154 9.64 -2.15 6.11
C SER A 154 9.41 -2.25 7.61
N VAL A 155 10.02 -3.23 8.27
CA VAL A 155 9.92 -3.42 9.73
C VAL A 155 10.50 -2.21 10.46
N ILE A 156 11.64 -1.69 10.03
CA ILE A 156 12.24 -0.48 10.60
C ILE A 156 11.30 0.72 10.43
N VAL A 157 10.78 0.96 9.23
CA VAL A 157 9.85 2.06 8.96
C VAL A 157 8.61 1.97 9.85
N VAL A 158 7.97 0.80 9.91
CA VAL A 158 6.77 0.59 10.72
C VAL A 158 7.09 0.79 12.21
N TYR A 159 8.18 0.22 12.71
CA TYR A 159 8.57 0.34 14.12
C TYR A 159 8.87 1.79 14.51
N LEU A 160 9.70 2.51 13.73
CA LEU A 160 10.06 3.90 14.03
C LEU A 160 8.83 4.81 13.96
N TYR A 161 8.03 4.68 12.92
CA TYR A 161 6.82 5.49 12.76
C TYR A 161 5.85 5.25 13.92
N THR A 162 5.59 4.00 14.26
CA THR A 162 4.65 3.65 15.34
C THR A 162 5.16 4.11 16.69
N LYS A 163 6.45 3.96 16.99
CA LYS A 163 7.06 4.43 18.23
C LYS A 163 6.90 5.95 18.44
N VAL A 164 7.00 6.73 17.37
CA VAL A 164 6.87 8.20 17.43
C VAL A 164 5.41 8.66 17.46
N THR A 165 4.51 7.95 16.77
CA THR A 165 3.16 8.46 16.48
C THR A 165 2.03 7.77 17.25
N MET A 166 2.23 6.54 17.73
CA MET A 166 1.22 5.80 18.49
C MET A 166 1.16 6.32 19.92
N GLY A 167 0.23 7.23 20.18
CA GLY A 167 0.05 7.87 21.49
C GLY A 167 0.00 9.40 21.42
N LEU A 168 0.14 9.99 20.23
CA LEU A 168 -0.02 11.43 20.07
C LEU A 168 -1.42 11.88 20.54
N SER A 169 -1.48 13.00 21.27
CA SER A 169 -2.75 13.65 21.59
C SER A 169 -3.44 14.14 20.31
N ASN A 170 -4.75 14.44 20.38
CA ASN A 170 -5.51 14.89 19.21
C ASN A 170 -4.89 16.16 18.58
N ARG A 171 -4.43 17.12 19.39
CA ARG A 171 -3.72 18.32 18.91
C ARG A 171 -2.45 17.97 18.13
N LYS A 172 -1.62 17.07 18.66
CA LYS A 172 -0.39 16.62 18.00
C LYS A 172 -0.69 15.79 16.74
N PHE A 173 -1.79 15.05 16.71
CA PHE A 173 -2.22 14.31 15.53
C PHE A 173 -2.66 15.23 14.38
N ILE A 174 -3.35 16.33 14.67
CA ILE A 174 -3.67 17.37 13.67
C ILE A 174 -2.39 18.03 13.16
N LEU A 175 -1.43 18.33 14.05
CA LEU A 175 -0.13 18.85 13.63
C LEU A 175 0.61 17.85 12.72
N LEU A 176 0.59 16.56 13.05
CA LEU A 176 1.17 15.50 12.22
C LEU A 176 0.58 15.49 10.81
N GLN A 177 -0.74 15.66 10.65
CA GLN A 177 -1.37 15.77 9.32
C GLN A 177 -0.82 16.94 8.51
N ARG A 178 -0.65 18.12 9.13
CA ARG A 178 -0.08 19.30 8.47
C ARG A 178 1.38 19.08 8.05
N ILE A 179 2.17 18.46 8.91
CA ILE A 179 3.57 18.10 8.61
C ILE A 179 3.62 17.12 7.45
N ILE A 180 2.80 16.07 7.47
CA ILE A 180 2.74 15.07 6.39
C ILE A 180 2.33 15.72 5.06
N LEU A 181 1.35 16.63 5.09
CA LEU A 181 0.93 17.37 3.91
C LEU A 181 2.11 18.18 3.34
N ALA A 182 2.78 18.99 4.17
CA ALA A 182 3.93 19.78 3.74
C ALA A 182 5.06 18.90 3.18
N VAL A 183 5.41 17.81 3.88
CA VAL A 183 6.43 16.86 3.45
C VAL A 183 6.04 16.20 2.12
N SER A 184 4.77 15.81 1.93
CA SER A 184 4.31 15.19 0.68
C SER A 184 4.43 16.13 -0.52
N LEU A 185 4.19 17.43 -0.32
CA LEU A 185 4.32 18.46 -1.36
C LEU A 185 5.80 18.74 -1.70
N ILE A 186 6.67 18.74 -0.70
CA ILE A 186 8.13 18.86 -0.92
C ILE A 186 8.63 17.65 -1.71
N MET A 187 8.27 16.44 -1.29
CA MET A 187 8.66 15.19 -1.95
C MET A 187 8.16 15.10 -3.39
N TYR A 188 7.00 15.71 -3.70
CA TYR A 188 6.47 15.78 -5.06
C TYR A 188 7.43 16.50 -6.01
N VAL A 189 8.06 17.59 -5.57
CA VAL A 189 9.04 18.34 -6.39
C VAL A 189 10.35 17.57 -6.55
N MET A 190 10.66 16.65 -5.65
CA MET A 190 11.91 15.89 -5.63
C MET A 190 11.91 14.62 -6.49
N THR A 191 10.76 14.23 -7.07
CA THR A 191 10.63 12.96 -7.79
C THR A 191 10.08 13.14 -9.20
N SER A 192 10.67 12.43 -10.16
CA SER A 192 10.14 12.25 -11.51
C SER A 192 9.55 10.86 -11.74
N GLN A 193 9.72 9.94 -10.77
CA GLN A 193 9.27 8.56 -10.87
C GLN A 193 7.74 8.46 -10.78
N VAL A 194 7.12 7.85 -11.79
CA VAL A 194 5.65 7.74 -11.92
C VAL A 194 5.03 7.06 -10.70
N ASP A 195 5.63 5.99 -10.19
CA ASP A 195 5.09 5.26 -9.03
C ASP A 195 5.16 6.09 -7.74
N ASN A 196 6.21 6.90 -7.57
CA ASN A 196 6.28 7.88 -6.49
C ASN A 196 5.19 8.95 -6.61
N LEU A 197 4.90 9.43 -7.82
CA LEU A 197 3.82 10.40 -8.05
C LEU A 197 2.45 9.82 -7.64
N LYS A 198 2.20 8.53 -7.92
CA LYS A 198 0.96 7.85 -7.49
C LYS A 198 0.87 7.79 -5.96
N LEU A 199 1.93 7.34 -5.28
CA LEU A 199 1.98 7.23 -3.81
C LEU A 199 1.79 8.59 -3.13
N LEU A 200 2.51 9.62 -3.61
CA LEU A 200 2.39 10.98 -3.09
C LEU A 200 1.01 11.57 -3.36
N GLY A 201 0.43 11.31 -4.54
CA GLY A 201 -0.95 11.70 -4.84
C GLY A 201 -1.91 11.16 -3.79
N VAL A 202 -1.90 9.84 -3.55
CA VAL A 202 -2.77 9.23 -2.52
C VAL A 202 -2.50 9.84 -1.14
N LEU A 203 -1.24 10.03 -0.76
CA LEU A 203 -0.87 10.60 0.55
C LEU A 203 -1.39 12.04 0.72
N THR A 204 -1.11 12.92 -0.24
CA THR A 204 -1.56 14.32 -0.22
C THR A 204 -3.09 14.39 -0.21
N GLY A 205 -3.73 13.69 -1.15
CA GLY A 205 -5.18 13.69 -1.29
C GLY A 205 -5.91 13.15 -0.06
N SER A 206 -5.43 12.02 0.49
CA SER A 206 -6.01 11.43 1.70
C SER A 206 -5.85 12.36 2.90
N THR A 207 -4.71 13.04 3.03
CA THR A 207 -4.44 13.99 4.12
C THR A 207 -5.36 15.20 4.04
N ILE A 208 -5.48 15.82 2.86
CA ILE A 208 -6.41 16.94 2.61
C ILE A 208 -7.84 16.49 2.90
N GLY A 209 -8.27 15.34 2.37
CA GLY A 209 -9.63 14.86 2.56
C GLY A 209 -9.96 14.56 4.03
N ILE A 210 -9.01 14.06 4.83
CA ILE A 210 -9.20 13.88 6.28
C ILE A 210 -9.35 15.23 7.00
N MET A 211 -8.56 16.24 6.60
CA MET A 211 -8.68 17.58 7.18
C MET A 211 -10.05 18.20 6.88
N LEU A 212 -10.55 18.03 5.65
CA LEU A 212 -11.90 18.46 5.25
C LEU A 212 -12.99 17.67 5.97
N GLU A 213 -12.86 16.35 6.07
CA GLU A 213 -13.84 15.48 6.72
C GLU A 213 -13.98 15.83 8.21
N ASN A 214 -12.87 16.04 8.92
CA ASN A 214 -12.91 16.45 10.33
C ASN A 214 -13.50 17.85 10.54
N HIS A 215 -13.39 18.74 9.54
CA HIS A 215 -13.91 20.10 9.63
C HIS A 215 -15.40 20.19 9.30
N PHE A 216 -15.86 19.48 8.25
CA PHE A 216 -17.22 19.64 7.72
C PHE A 216 -18.20 18.52 8.11
N ILE A 217 -17.73 17.30 8.34
CA ILE A 217 -18.63 16.12 8.43
C ILE A 217 -18.55 15.46 9.81
N ASN A 218 -17.32 15.18 10.27
CA ASN A 218 -17.03 14.42 11.48
C ASN A 218 -17.85 13.11 11.57
N MET A 219 -17.69 12.25 10.58
CA MET A 219 -18.41 10.99 10.46
C MET A 219 -18.04 10.01 11.58
N ASN A 220 -19.06 9.35 12.14
CA ASN A 220 -18.89 8.19 13.02
C ASN A 220 -18.60 6.91 12.20
N GLU A 221 -17.51 6.23 12.54
CA GLU A 221 -17.08 4.98 11.91
C GLU A 221 -17.94 3.78 12.35
N SER A 222 -18.51 3.84 13.55
CA SER A 222 -19.28 2.74 14.16
C SER A 222 -20.76 2.82 13.77
N ASN A 223 -21.23 1.80 13.06
CA ASN A 223 -22.64 1.58 12.72
C ASN A 223 -22.93 0.07 12.73
N ASP A 224 -24.21 -0.31 12.63
CA ASP A 224 -24.62 -1.71 12.52
C ASP A 224 -24.06 -2.38 11.25
N PHE A 225 -23.94 -3.71 11.28
CA PHE A 225 -23.33 -4.50 10.21
C PHE A 225 -23.92 -4.19 8.82
N LYS A 226 -25.26 -4.12 8.71
CA LYS A 226 -25.94 -3.77 7.44
C LYS A 226 -25.46 -2.43 6.89
N MET A 227 -25.30 -1.44 7.77
CA MET A 227 -24.87 -0.10 7.38
C MET A 227 -23.38 -0.06 6.99
N GLN A 228 -22.54 -0.86 7.66
CA GLN A 228 -21.13 -1.02 7.28
C GLN A 228 -21.00 -1.67 5.90
N VAL A 229 -21.83 -2.66 5.58
CA VAL A 229 -21.89 -3.25 4.23
C VAL A 229 -22.31 -2.21 3.19
N ILE A 230 -23.36 -1.43 3.46
CA ILE A 230 -23.82 -0.37 2.54
C ILE A 230 -22.72 0.68 2.31
N LYS A 231 -22.10 1.21 3.38
CA LYS A 231 -20.98 2.15 3.27
C LYS A 231 -19.83 1.58 2.43
N THR A 232 -19.48 0.32 2.66
CA THR A 232 -18.39 -0.35 1.95
C THR A 232 -18.69 -0.49 0.47
N VAL A 233 -19.85 -1.04 0.10
CA VAL A 233 -20.24 -1.24 -1.31
C VAL A 233 -20.34 0.10 -2.03
N LEU A 234 -21.00 1.08 -1.42
CA LEU A 234 -21.16 2.42 -2.00
C LEU A 234 -19.80 3.12 -2.14
N GLY A 235 -18.99 3.13 -1.09
CA GLY A 235 -17.67 3.77 -1.08
C GLY A 235 -16.71 3.17 -2.10
N LEU A 236 -16.65 1.84 -2.20
CA LEU A 236 -15.83 1.17 -3.20
C LEU A 236 -16.32 1.45 -4.62
N SER A 237 -17.64 1.48 -4.83
CA SER A 237 -18.22 1.82 -6.15
C SER A 237 -17.83 3.23 -6.57
N ILE A 238 -17.96 4.22 -5.67
CA ILE A 238 -17.56 5.62 -5.92
C ILE A 238 -16.07 5.70 -6.22
N MET A 239 -15.24 5.04 -5.41
CA MET A 239 -13.79 5.02 -5.59
C MET A 239 -13.39 4.48 -6.97
N LEU A 240 -13.95 3.34 -7.37
CA LEU A 240 -13.65 2.70 -8.66
C LEU A 240 -14.17 3.52 -9.85
N ILE A 241 -15.39 4.06 -9.75
CA ILE A 241 -15.97 4.93 -10.78
C ILE A 241 -15.10 6.19 -10.94
N MET A 242 -14.72 6.82 -9.84
CA MET A 242 -13.85 8.00 -9.86
C MET A 242 -12.51 7.67 -10.52
N GLN A 243 -11.87 6.56 -10.14
CA GLN A 243 -10.61 6.15 -10.75
C GLN A 243 -10.73 5.89 -12.26
N PHE A 244 -11.83 5.28 -12.69
CA PHE A 244 -12.13 5.05 -14.10
C PHE A 244 -12.32 6.35 -14.88
N ILE A 245 -13.11 7.29 -14.33
CA ILE A 245 -13.32 8.61 -14.93
C ILE A 245 -11.98 9.34 -15.05
N LEU A 246 -11.22 9.44 -13.96
CA LEU A 246 -9.94 10.15 -13.96
C LEU A 246 -8.92 9.52 -14.92
N LYS A 247 -8.91 8.19 -15.06
CA LYS A 247 -8.05 7.51 -16.05
C LYS A 247 -8.39 7.90 -17.49
N LYS A 248 -9.65 8.22 -17.79
CA LYS A 248 -10.09 8.69 -19.11
C LYS A 248 -9.86 10.18 -19.33
N VAL A 249 -10.13 11.01 -18.31
CA VAL A 249 -10.10 12.48 -18.43
C VAL A 249 -8.68 13.03 -18.30
N ILE A 250 -7.87 12.49 -17.39
CA ILE A 250 -6.49 12.94 -17.12
C ILE A 250 -5.53 11.73 -17.01
N PRO A 251 -5.30 10.98 -18.10
CA PRO A 251 -4.52 9.73 -18.07
C PRO A 251 -3.08 9.90 -17.57
N ASP A 252 -2.42 11.01 -17.93
CA ASP A 252 -0.99 11.23 -17.68
C ASP A 252 -0.71 12.05 -16.40
N MET A 253 -1.73 12.64 -15.80
CA MET A 253 -1.60 13.43 -14.56
C MET A 253 -1.65 12.50 -13.34
N TYR A 254 -0.65 11.62 -13.20
CA TYR A 254 -0.61 10.58 -12.17
C TYR A 254 -0.79 11.15 -10.75
N TYR A 255 -0.02 12.17 -10.39
CA TYR A 255 -0.14 12.78 -9.05
C TYR A 255 -1.56 13.28 -8.77
N LEU A 256 -2.15 14.05 -9.70
CA LEU A 256 -3.48 14.63 -9.54
C LEU A 256 -4.57 13.54 -9.48
N ARG A 257 -4.50 12.54 -10.35
CA ARG A 257 -5.47 11.43 -10.36
C ARG A 257 -5.51 10.70 -9.02
N TYR A 258 -4.34 10.39 -8.46
CA TYR A 258 -4.26 9.68 -7.20
C TYR A 258 -4.56 10.60 -6.00
N ALA A 259 -4.30 11.91 -6.10
CA ALA A 259 -4.76 12.90 -5.13
C ALA A 259 -6.30 13.00 -5.07
N VAL A 260 -6.97 13.07 -6.21
CA VAL A 260 -8.43 13.04 -6.25
C VAL A 260 -8.96 11.71 -5.73
N THR A 261 -8.28 10.59 -6.00
CA THR A 261 -8.64 9.28 -5.42
C THR A 261 -8.56 9.30 -3.89
N GLY A 262 -7.47 9.85 -3.33
CA GLY A 262 -7.32 10.02 -1.87
C GLY A 262 -8.43 10.89 -1.25
N ILE A 263 -8.72 12.05 -1.87
CA ILE A 263 -9.82 12.94 -1.44
C ILE A 263 -11.17 12.23 -1.55
N THR A 264 -11.37 11.40 -2.57
CA THR A 264 -12.60 10.65 -2.76
C THR A 264 -12.82 9.69 -1.61
N ILE A 265 -11.79 8.91 -1.26
CA ILE A 265 -11.86 7.95 -0.15
C ILE A 265 -12.12 8.66 1.17
N THR A 266 -11.40 9.74 1.47
CA THR A 266 -11.40 10.33 2.81
C THR A 266 -12.35 11.50 3.01
N PHE A 267 -12.92 12.09 1.94
CA PHE A 267 -13.88 13.19 2.04
C PHE A 267 -15.16 12.97 1.25
N LEU A 268 -15.09 12.68 -0.06
CA LEU A 268 -16.30 12.59 -0.88
C LEU A 268 -17.19 11.40 -0.48
N CYS A 269 -16.61 10.23 -0.21
CA CYS A 269 -17.36 9.08 0.29
C CYS A 269 -18.02 9.38 1.65
N PRO A 270 -17.30 9.88 2.68
CA PRO A 270 -17.93 10.35 3.92
C PRO A 270 -19.02 11.41 3.72
N LEU A 271 -18.84 12.34 2.78
CA LEU A 271 -19.84 13.37 2.46
C LEU A 271 -21.12 12.72 1.93
N MET A 272 -21.00 11.79 1.00
CA MET A 272 -22.13 11.03 0.48
C MET A 272 -22.81 10.19 1.56
N PHE A 273 -22.04 9.54 2.45
CA PHE A 273 -22.61 8.78 3.57
C PHE A 273 -23.39 9.68 4.53
N HIS A 274 -22.92 10.90 4.76
CA HIS A 274 -23.60 11.90 5.58
C HIS A 274 -24.90 12.38 4.92
N MET A 275 -24.86 12.73 3.63
CA MET A 275 -26.03 13.19 2.86
C MET A 275 -27.13 12.14 2.81
N LEU A 276 -26.76 10.87 2.65
CA LEU A 276 -27.68 9.73 2.64
C LEU A 276 -28.15 9.31 4.04
N ARG A 277 -27.78 10.05 5.09
CA ARG A 277 -28.12 9.75 6.50
C ARG A 277 -27.80 8.31 6.88
N LEU A 278 -26.66 7.78 6.42
CA LEU A 278 -26.16 6.44 6.79
C LEU A 278 -25.59 6.46 8.22
N LYS A 279 -26.45 6.80 9.18
CA LYS A 279 -26.22 6.83 10.62
C LYS A 279 -26.95 5.63 11.25
N LYS A 280 -26.53 5.27 12.46
CA LYS A 280 -27.21 4.24 13.26
C LYS A 280 -28.70 4.57 13.37
N CYS A 281 -29.57 3.60 13.07
CA CYS A 281 -30.97 3.71 13.47
C CYS A 281 -30.98 3.57 15.00
N GLU A 282 -31.48 4.59 15.70
CA GLU A 282 -31.80 4.48 17.13
C GLU A 282 -32.96 3.51 17.34
#